data_AF-A0A1C6L339-F1
#
_entry.id   AF-A0A1C6L339-F1
#
_cell.length_a   1.000
_cell.length_b   1.000
_cell.length_c   1.000
_cell.angle_alpha   90.00
_cell.angle_beta   90.00
_cell.angle_gamma   90.00
#
_symmetry.space_group_name_H-M   'P 1'
#
loop_
_entity.id
_entity.type
_entity.pdbx_description
1 polymer ?
#
loop_
_entity_poly.entity_id
_entity_poly.type
_entity_poly.pdbx_seq_one_letter_code
_entity_poly.pdbx_strand_id
1 'polypeptide(L)'
;MTKSGKRLESGASVLLIPDHDSIVAQSVGGMFTPDYWNYSMFKTISENAGKEVSPGTLSILTDPGHLLLKYFPTECHSDWQWWSITRNSRPMILNATRGEYRPLIQVVDNIERNHKLGLVFEFAVGKGKLLVCMTDLQAIAGTPEGNQFRTSLLRYMKSDAFHPTEQLAWKELDALFHADINQRQIIGVKNESDYTVGGE
;
A
#
# COMPACT_ATOMS: atom_id res chain seq x y z
N MET A 1 -12.01 4.56 14.62
CA MET A 1 -11.99 5.89 13.94
C MET A 1 -12.42 7.10 14.78
N THR A 2 -13.11 6.94 15.90
CA THR A 2 -13.75 8.06 16.65
C THR A 2 -12.79 9.15 17.16
N LYS A 3 -11.54 8.83 17.53
CA LYS A 3 -10.56 9.84 17.98
C LYS A 3 -9.98 10.65 16.82
N SER A 4 -9.59 9.98 15.72
CA SER A 4 -9.04 10.65 14.53
C SER A 4 -10.11 11.50 13.83
N GLY A 5 -11.35 11.01 13.76
CA GLY A 5 -12.48 11.76 13.19
C GLY A 5 -12.71 13.09 13.91
N LYS A 6 -12.82 13.09 15.25
CA LYS A 6 -12.98 14.33 16.03
C LYS A 6 -11.85 15.34 15.81
N ARG A 7 -10.61 14.89 15.61
CA ARG A 7 -9.46 15.77 15.33
C ARG A 7 -9.54 16.37 13.92
N LEU A 8 -9.97 15.59 12.94
CA LEU A 8 -10.18 16.08 11.58
C LEU A 8 -11.34 17.10 11.53
N GLU A 9 -12.44 16.86 12.27
CA GLU A 9 -13.55 17.83 12.41
C GLU A 9 -13.10 19.18 13.01
N SER A 10 -12.15 19.16 13.94
CA SER A 10 -11.57 20.36 14.54
C SER A 10 -10.52 21.05 13.66
N GLY A 11 -10.28 20.56 12.43
CA GLY A 11 -9.31 21.13 11.50
C GLY A 11 -7.87 20.68 11.70
N ALA A 12 -7.61 19.63 12.48
CA ALA A 12 -6.27 19.16 12.72
C ALA A 12 -5.67 18.41 11.51
N SER A 13 -4.34 18.37 11.47
CA SER A 13 -3.58 17.44 10.65
C SER A 13 -3.39 16.12 11.40
N VAL A 14 -3.74 15.00 10.77
CA VAL A 14 -3.73 13.67 11.38
C VAL A 14 -2.88 12.72 10.54
N LEU A 15 -1.93 12.05 11.20
CA LEU A 15 -1.26 10.87 10.67
C LEU A 15 -2.05 9.66 11.14
N LEU A 16 -2.55 8.86 10.21
CA LEU A 16 -3.20 7.60 10.49
C LEU A 16 -2.30 6.45 10.05
N ILE A 17 -1.99 5.57 11.00
CA ILE A 17 -1.34 4.29 10.75
C ILE A 17 -2.36 3.26 11.24
N PRO A 18 -3.08 2.57 10.34
CA PRO A 18 -4.06 1.58 10.75
C PRO A 18 -3.36 0.36 11.35
N ASP A 19 -4.04 -0.28 12.30
CA ASP A 19 -3.63 -1.59 12.77
C ASP A 19 -3.82 -2.61 11.64
N HIS A 20 -2.78 -3.39 11.33
CA HIS A 20 -2.73 -4.25 10.15
C HIS A 20 -3.81 -5.33 10.18
N ASP A 21 -4.09 -5.87 11.36
CA ASP A 21 -5.13 -6.88 11.56
C ASP A 21 -6.53 -6.32 11.27
N SER A 22 -6.74 -5.03 11.53
CA SER A 22 -8.02 -4.36 11.30
C SER A 22 -8.34 -4.09 9.82
N ILE A 23 -7.34 -4.15 8.93
CA ILE A 23 -7.47 -3.77 7.51
C ILE A 23 -7.12 -4.90 6.54
N VAL A 24 -7.07 -6.15 6.99
CA VAL A 24 -6.71 -7.30 6.14
C VAL A 24 -7.58 -7.39 4.90
N ALA A 25 -8.90 -7.16 5.02
CA ALA A 25 -9.84 -7.23 3.89
C ALA A 25 -9.70 -6.07 2.89
N GLN A 26 -9.21 -4.92 3.35
CA GLN A 26 -9.06 -3.69 2.55
C GLN A 26 -7.65 -3.50 1.99
N SER A 27 -6.73 -4.45 2.24
CA SER A 27 -5.32 -4.31 1.90
C SER A 27 -4.72 -5.57 1.32
N VAL A 28 -3.55 -5.39 0.72
CA VAL A 28 -2.69 -6.48 0.25
C VAL A 28 -1.47 -6.55 1.17
N GLY A 29 -0.84 -7.73 1.33
CA GLY A 29 0.43 -7.84 2.04
C GLY A 29 1.55 -7.05 1.35
N GLY A 30 2.52 -6.57 2.11
CA GLY A 30 3.69 -5.87 1.58
C GLY A 30 4.85 -6.81 1.28
N MET A 31 5.53 -6.59 0.16
CA MET A 31 6.75 -7.31 -0.21
C MET A 31 7.73 -6.37 -0.91
N PHE A 32 9.03 -6.60 -0.74
CA PHE A 32 10.06 -5.87 -1.48
C PHE A 32 10.35 -6.50 -2.84
N THR A 33 10.45 -7.83 -2.88
CA THR A 33 10.74 -8.55 -4.10
C THR A 33 9.50 -8.54 -5.01
N PRO A 34 9.65 -8.12 -6.27
CA PRO A 34 8.53 -8.10 -7.19
C PRO A 34 8.04 -9.52 -7.48
N ASP A 35 6.74 -9.63 -7.76
CA ASP A 35 6.16 -10.84 -8.33
C ASP A 35 6.90 -11.29 -9.59
N TYR A 36 7.03 -12.60 -9.76
CA TYR A 36 7.67 -13.21 -10.92
C TYR A 36 6.59 -13.59 -11.93
N TRP A 37 6.85 -13.38 -13.23
CA TRP A 37 5.98 -13.37 -14.44
C TRP A 37 4.57 -14.01 -14.48
N ASN A 38 4.17 -14.86 -13.53
CA ASN A 38 2.84 -15.45 -13.40
C ASN A 38 2.43 -15.62 -11.92
N TYR A 39 1.70 -14.64 -11.38
CA TYR A 39 1.19 -14.67 -10.01
C TYR A 39 0.32 -15.91 -9.74
N SER A 40 -0.63 -16.22 -10.64
CA SER A 40 -1.55 -17.37 -10.51
C SER A 40 -0.80 -18.71 -10.32
N MET A 41 0.27 -18.92 -11.09
CA MET A 41 1.11 -20.12 -10.99
C MET A 41 1.79 -20.20 -9.63
N PHE A 42 2.49 -19.14 -9.19
CA PHE A 42 3.22 -19.16 -7.92
C PHE A 42 2.29 -19.25 -6.72
N LYS A 43 1.14 -18.57 -6.77
CA LYS A 43 0.07 -18.73 -5.78
C LYS A 43 -0.35 -20.19 -5.66
N THR A 44 -0.66 -20.85 -6.77
CA THR A 44 -1.11 -22.25 -6.80
C THR A 44 -0.03 -23.20 -6.26
N ILE A 45 1.24 -22.97 -6.62
CA ILE A 45 2.37 -23.77 -6.12
C ILE A 45 2.52 -23.61 -4.60
N SER A 46 2.46 -22.37 -4.09
CA SER A 46 2.52 -22.11 -2.64
C SER A 46 1.37 -22.79 -1.90
N GLU A 47 0.14 -22.66 -2.40
CA GLU A 47 -1.05 -23.30 -1.81
C GLU A 47 -0.91 -24.83 -1.76
N ASN A 48 -0.51 -25.45 -2.87
CA ASN A 48 -0.30 -26.89 -2.95
C ASN A 48 0.84 -27.38 -2.03
N ALA A 49 1.85 -26.53 -1.80
CA ALA A 49 2.97 -26.83 -0.92
C ALA A 49 2.70 -26.46 0.56
N GLY A 50 1.53 -25.93 0.90
CA GLY A 50 1.21 -25.44 2.25
C GLY A 50 2.13 -24.30 2.71
N LYS A 51 2.61 -23.48 1.76
CA LYS A 51 3.48 -22.33 2.01
C LYS A 51 2.68 -21.04 1.97
N GLU A 52 3.22 -20.02 2.63
CA GLU A 52 2.67 -18.67 2.54
C GLU A 52 2.64 -18.20 1.08
N VAL A 53 1.49 -17.65 0.68
CA VAL A 53 1.30 -17.08 -0.65
C VAL A 53 1.90 -15.69 -0.67
N SER A 54 2.80 -15.44 -1.61
CA SER A 54 3.31 -14.09 -1.86
C SER A 54 2.15 -13.11 -2.09
N PRO A 55 2.24 -11.86 -1.60
CA PRO A 55 1.25 -10.85 -1.92
C PRO A 55 1.12 -10.55 -3.43
N GLY A 56 2.15 -10.91 -4.22
CA GLY A 56 2.15 -10.73 -5.67
C GLY A 56 2.18 -9.27 -6.08
N THR A 57 2.78 -8.40 -5.27
CA THR A 57 3.00 -6.99 -5.64
C THR A 57 4.32 -6.86 -6.38
N LEU A 58 4.45 -5.80 -7.17
CA LEU A 58 5.68 -5.44 -7.85
C LEU A 58 6.43 -4.38 -7.01
N SER A 59 7.12 -3.44 -7.67
CA SER A 59 7.83 -2.33 -7.02
C SER A 59 6.87 -1.25 -6.51
N ILE A 60 7.43 -0.20 -5.90
CA ILE A 60 6.70 1.05 -5.67
C ILE A 60 6.72 1.93 -6.93
N LEU A 61 5.80 2.89 -6.99
CA LEU A 61 5.83 4.01 -7.91
C LEU A 61 5.58 5.31 -7.13
N THR A 62 6.49 6.26 -7.22
CA THR A 62 6.37 7.57 -6.56
C THR A 62 7.05 8.66 -7.38
N ASP A 63 6.78 9.93 -7.06
CA ASP A 63 7.49 11.09 -7.60
C ASP A 63 8.63 11.48 -6.63
N PRO A 64 9.91 11.27 -6.99
CA PRO A 64 11.06 11.70 -6.20
C PRO A 64 11.07 13.19 -5.83
N GLY A 65 10.43 14.03 -6.67
CA GLY A 65 10.33 15.47 -6.45
C GLY A 65 9.28 15.86 -5.42
N HIS A 66 8.42 14.94 -4.99
CA HIS A 66 7.36 15.24 -4.04
C HIS A 66 7.92 15.64 -2.68
N LEU A 67 7.40 16.72 -2.08
CA LEU A 67 7.95 17.30 -0.84
C LEU A 67 7.86 16.36 0.38
N LEU A 68 6.99 15.35 0.33
CA LEU A 68 6.97 14.25 1.30
C LEU A 68 8.29 13.48 1.35
N LEU A 69 9.00 13.37 0.23
CA LEU A 69 10.25 12.62 0.07
C LEU A 69 11.50 13.51 0.15
N LYS A 70 11.35 14.81 0.43
CA LYS A 70 12.48 15.75 0.56
C LYS A 70 13.57 15.28 1.52
N TYR A 71 13.18 14.61 2.61
CA TYR A 71 14.10 14.05 3.59
C TYR A 71 14.24 12.54 3.47
N PHE A 72 13.68 11.91 2.44
CA PHE A 72 13.88 10.50 2.12
C PHE A 72 14.19 10.38 0.62
N PRO A 73 15.39 10.82 0.18
CA PRO A 73 15.75 10.82 -1.24
C PRO A 73 15.64 9.41 -1.80
N THR A 74 14.93 9.26 -2.90
CA THR A 74 14.63 7.97 -3.53
C THR A 74 14.48 8.16 -5.02
N GLU A 75 14.63 7.08 -5.78
CA GLU A 75 14.18 7.05 -7.16
C GLU A 75 12.67 6.80 -7.25
N CYS A 76 12.12 6.83 -8.46
CA CYS A 76 10.68 6.63 -8.69
C CYS A 76 10.20 5.18 -8.46
N HIS A 77 11.12 4.27 -8.14
CA HIS A 77 10.89 2.85 -7.89
C HIS A 77 11.62 2.41 -6.61
N SER A 78 11.42 1.15 -6.19
CA SER A 78 12.02 0.60 -4.97
C SER A 78 13.51 0.27 -5.16
N ASP A 79 14.36 0.84 -4.31
CA ASP A 79 15.73 0.39 -4.02
C ASP A 79 15.85 -0.08 -2.54
N TRP A 80 17.00 -0.59 -2.11
CA TRP A 80 17.23 -1.26 -0.83
C TRP A 80 16.71 -0.53 0.41
N GLN A 81 16.68 0.81 0.42
CA GLN A 81 16.09 1.60 1.49
C GLN A 81 14.57 1.38 1.69
N TRP A 82 13.90 0.74 0.74
CA TRP A 82 12.49 0.37 0.86
C TRP A 82 12.30 -1.01 1.47
N TRP A 83 13.37 -1.80 1.69
CA TRP A 83 13.28 -3.19 2.14
C TRP A 83 12.49 -3.36 3.44
N SER A 84 12.86 -2.64 4.49
CA SER A 84 12.17 -2.72 5.78
C SER A 84 10.77 -2.10 5.71
N ILE A 85 10.62 -1.01 4.97
CA ILE A 85 9.35 -0.28 4.80
C ILE A 85 8.30 -1.17 4.13
N THR A 86 8.58 -1.71 2.95
CA THR A 86 7.59 -2.48 2.18
C THR A 86 7.27 -3.82 2.84
N ARG A 87 8.25 -4.49 3.44
CA ARG A 87 8.02 -5.77 4.15
C ARG A 87 7.19 -5.63 5.43
N ASN A 88 7.16 -4.45 6.04
CA ASN A 88 6.35 -4.16 7.22
C ASN A 88 5.13 -3.29 6.85
N SER A 89 4.56 -3.50 5.66
CA SER A 89 3.43 -2.72 5.15
C SER A 89 2.27 -3.58 4.70
N ARG A 90 1.08 -2.95 4.63
CA ARG A 90 -0.11 -3.51 4.01
C ARG A 90 -0.79 -2.49 3.09
N PRO A 91 -0.34 -2.33 1.83
CA PRO A 91 -0.88 -1.31 0.93
C PRO A 91 -2.41 -1.36 0.81
N MET A 92 -3.05 -0.21 0.95
CA MET A 92 -4.51 -0.06 0.94
C MET A 92 -5.06 -0.16 -0.49
N ILE A 93 -6.19 -0.83 -0.67
CA ILE A 93 -6.91 -0.87 -1.95
C ILE A 93 -7.73 0.41 -2.11
N LEU A 94 -7.37 1.24 -3.09
CA LEU A 94 -7.95 2.56 -3.34
C LEU A 94 -8.84 2.59 -4.59
N ASN A 95 -9.40 1.45 -5.00
CA ASN A 95 -10.21 1.34 -6.23
C ASN A 95 -11.45 2.24 -6.23
N ALA A 96 -11.99 2.55 -5.05
CA ALA A 96 -13.17 3.41 -4.89
C ALA A 96 -12.86 4.92 -5.05
N THR A 97 -11.57 5.30 -5.12
CA THR A 97 -11.17 6.69 -5.40
C THR A 97 -11.33 7.02 -6.88
N ARG A 98 -11.46 8.32 -7.22
CA ARG A 98 -11.53 8.77 -8.62
C ARG A 98 -10.38 8.22 -9.48
N GLY A 99 -10.63 8.01 -10.76
CA GLY A 99 -9.70 7.37 -11.68
C GLY A 99 -8.33 8.05 -11.75
N GLU A 100 -8.31 9.38 -11.61
CA GLU A 100 -7.15 10.25 -11.69
C GLU A 100 -6.35 10.30 -10.37
N TYR A 101 -6.97 9.92 -9.25
CA TYR A 101 -6.29 9.93 -7.96
C TYR A 101 -5.09 8.98 -7.99
N ARG A 102 -3.94 9.47 -7.53
CA ARG A 102 -2.74 8.69 -7.31
C ARG A 102 -2.31 8.88 -5.86
N PRO A 103 -2.00 7.79 -5.13
CA PRO A 103 -1.38 7.91 -3.82
C PRO A 103 0.02 8.55 -3.98
N LEU A 104 0.53 9.18 -2.92
CA LEU A 104 1.86 9.79 -2.91
C LEU A 104 2.96 8.74 -3.13
N ILE A 105 2.76 7.56 -2.55
CA ILE A 105 3.59 6.38 -2.78
C ILE A 105 2.65 5.22 -3.12
N GLN A 106 2.69 4.76 -4.37
CA GLN A 106 1.90 3.65 -4.86
C GLN A 106 2.70 2.35 -4.75
N VAL A 107 2.04 1.25 -4.42
CA VAL A 107 2.59 -0.09 -4.69
C VAL A 107 1.97 -0.57 -6.00
N VAL A 108 2.81 -1.06 -6.92
CA VAL A 108 2.33 -1.58 -8.19
C VAL A 108 1.80 -2.99 -7.96
N ASP A 109 0.56 -3.24 -8.38
CA ASP A 109 -0.08 -4.54 -8.23
C ASP A 109 0.28 -5.47 -9.41
N ASN A 110 0.08 -6.78 -9.26
CA ASN A 110 0.11 -7.72 -10.39
C ASN A 110 -1.04 -7.44 -11.36
N ILE A 111 -0.85 -7.86 -12.61
CA ILE A 111 -1.77 -7.64 -13.71
C ILE A 111 -3.12 -8.36 -13.56
N GLU A 112 -3.18 -9.44 -12.78
CA GLU A 112 -4.38 -10.27 -12.63
C GLU A 112 -5.39 -9.61 -11.69
N ARG A 113 -4.89 -9.12 -10.54
CA ARG A 113 -5.66 -8.38 -9.52
C ARG A 113 -5.82 -6.90 -9.88
N ASN A 114 -4.74 -6.24 -10.30
CA ASN A 114 -4.67 -4.87 -10.79
C ASN A 114 -5.40 -3.82 -9.93
N HIS A 115 -5.23 -3.89 -8.60
CA HIS A 115 -5.74 -2.88 -7.69
C HIS A 115 -4.87 -1.61 -7.70
N LYS A 116 -5.51 -0.46 -7.46
CA LYS A 116 -4.82 0.78 -7.13
C LYS A 116 -4.36 0.70 -5.67
N LEU A 117 -3.10 0.35 -5.40
CA LEU A 117 -2.59 0.16 -4.04
C LEU A 117 -1.84 1.39 -3.51
N GLY A 118 -2.28 1.95 -2.39
CA GLY A 118 -1.64 3.08 -1.72
C GLY A 118 -0.81 2.66 -0.51
N LEU A 119 0.49 2.96 -0.52
CA LEU A 119 1.36 2.82 0.66
C LEU A 119 1.33 4.07 1.54
N VAL A 120 1.40 5.25 0.90
CA VAL A 120 1.22 6.55 1.55
C VAL A 120 0.32 7.42 0.68
N PHE A 121 -0.70 8.01 1.29
CA PHE A 121 -1.71 8.78 0.58
C PHE A 121 -2.39 9.80 1.50
N GLU A 122 -2.99 10.84 0.91
CA GLU A 122 -3.54 11.96 1.67
C GLU A 122 -4.88 12.44 1.11
N PHE A 123 -5.67 13.03 2.02
CA PHE A 123 -6.99 13.61 1.74
C PHE A 123 -7.26 14.82 2.63
N ALA A 124 -8.00 15.79 2.10
CA ALA A 124 -8.72 16.76 2.91
C ALA A 124 -10.05 16.11 3.36
N VAL A 125 -10.35 16.18 4.65
CA VAL A 125 -11.54 15.55 5.24
C VAL A 125 -12.19 16.53 6.19
N GLY A 126 -13.39 17.01 5.82
CA GLY A 126 -14.07 18.06 6.56
C GLY A 126 -13.20 19.33 6.62
N LYS A 127 -12.83 19.75 7.83
CA LYS A 127 -11.93 20.91 8.04
C LYS A 127 -10.46 20.52 8.15
N GLY A 128 -10.17 19.23 8.27
CA GLY A 128 -8.85 18.69 8.60
C GLY A 128 -8.13 18.09 7.40
N LYS A 129 -6.92 17.61 7.69
CA LYS A 129 -6.02 17.01 6.70
C LYS A 129 -5.57 15.64 7.19
N LEU A 130 -5.67 14.63 6.35
CA LEU A 130 -5.32 13.25 6.68
C LEU A 130 -4.14 12.81 5.82
N LEU A 131 -3.09 12.32 6.47
CA LEU A 131 -2.04 11.52 5.84
C LEU A 131 -2.16 10.09 6.37
N VAL A 132 -2.24 9.12 5.49
CA VAL A 132 -2.29 7.70 5.84
C VAL A 132 -0.96 7.05 5.45
N CYS A 133 -0.39 6.27 6.37
CA CYS A 133 0.80 5.46 6.13
C CYS A 133 0.47 4.00 6.44
N MET A 134 0.58 3.14 5.43
CA MET A 134 0.26 1.72 5.54
C MET A 134 1.44 0.86 6.02
N THR A 135 2.56 1.49 6.39
CA THR A 135 3.72 0.84 7.01
C THR A 135 3.62 0.93 8.53
N ASP A 136 3.89 -0.17 9.22
CA ASP A 136 4.12 -0.15 10.67
C ASP A 136 5.44 0.55 10.98
N LEU A 137 5.34 1.81 11.41
CA LEU A 137 6.52 2.62 11.74
C LEU A 137 7.25 2.15 13.00
N GLN A 138 6.61 1.36 13.88
CA GLN A 138 7.27 0.80 15.05
C GLN A 138 8.16 -0.38 14.66
N ALA A 139 7.67 -1.25 13.78
CA ALA A 139 8.43 -2.40 13.28
C ALA A 139 9.74 -2.01 12.59
N ILE A 140 9.79 -0.82 11.97
CA ILE A 140 10.98 -0.32 11.25
C ILE A 140 11.81 0.70 12.04
N ALA A 141 11.43 1.04 13.28
CA ALA A 141 12.11 2.08 14.07
C ALA A 141 13.58 1.75 14.40
N GLY A 142 13.96 0.47 14.35
CA GLY A 142 15.34 0.01 14.53
C GLY A 142 16.26 0.19 13.31
N THR A 143 15.73 0.67 12.18
CA THR A 143 16.48 0.78 10.93
C THR A 143 16.79 2.25 10.58
N PRO A 144 17.93 2.55 9.93
CA PRO A 144 18.23 3.90 9.46
C PRO A 144 17.15 4.45 8.52
N GLU A 145 16.75 3.65 7.53
CA GLU A 145 15.75 4.02 6.54
C GLU A 145 14.36 4.23 7.16
N GLY A 146 13.95 3.41 8.13
CA GLY A 146 12.66 3.57 8.81
C GLY A 146 12.58 4.84 9.65
N ASN A 147 13.66 5.18 10.36
CA ASN A 147 13.77 6.44 11.10
C ASN A 147 13.71 7.65 10.17
N GLN A 148 14.40 7.58 9.03
CA GLN A 148 14.43 8.66 8.06
C GLN A 148 13.07 8.82 7.35
N PHE A 149 12.42 7.71 6.99
CA PHE A 149 11.09 7.70 6.40
C PHE A 149 10.06 8.34 7.35
N ARG A 150 10.02 7.91 8.62
CA ARG A 150 9.17 8.51 9.65
C ARG A 150 9.45 10.01 9.81
N THR A 151 10.71 10.42 9.78
CA THR A 151 11.10 11.83 9.86
C THR A 151 10.57 12.62 8.66
N SER A 152 10.66 12.07 7.45
CA SER A 152 10.17 12.70 6.23
C SER A 152 8.65 12.92 6.28
N LEU A 153 7.89 11.90 6.69
CA LEU A 153 6.43 11.99 6.88
C LEU A 153 6.05 13.11 7.86
N LEU A 154 6.68 13.12 9.04
CA LEU A 154 6.36 14.10 10.09
C LEU A 154 6.79 15.52 9.73
N ARG A 155 7.91 15.69 9.01
CA ARG A 155 8.36 17.01 8.55
C ARG A 155 7.44 17.55 7.47
N TYR A 156 7.02 16.71 6.52
CA TYR A 156 6.05 17.07 5.50
C TYR A 156 4.74 17.57 6.13
N MET A 157 4.16 16.80 7.04
CA MET A 157 2.92 17.18 7.74
C MET A 157 3.00 18.48 8.55
N LYS A 158 4.20 18.86 9.02
CA LYS A 158 4.44 20.10 9.76
C LYS A 158 4.76 21.30 8.86
N SER A 159 4.90 21.08 7.56
CA SER A 159 5.22 22.13 6.59
C SER A 159 3.97 22.64 5.89
N ASP A 160 4.06 23.84 5.33
CA ASP A 160 2.99 24.44 4.51
C ASP A 160 2.70 23.64 3.23
N ALA A 161 3.64 22.78 2.82
CA ALA A 161 3.49 21.88 1.68
C ALA A 161 2.45 20.77 1.92
N PHE A 162 2.12 20.45 3.17
CA PHE A 162 1.03 19.50 3.45
C PHE A 162 -0.32 20.16 3.20
N HIS A 163 -0.75 20.09 1.95
CA HIS A 163 -1.97 20.71 1.44
C HIS A 163 -2.72 19.73 0.54
N PRO A 164 -3.35 18.69 1.11
CA PRO A 164 -4.07 17.71 0.31
C PRO A 164 -5.22 18.37 -0.45
N THR A 165 -5.27 18.13 -1.75
CA THR A 165 -6.27 18.72 -2.66
C THR A 165 -7.45 17.80 -2.92
N GLU A 166 -7.27 16.49 -2.73
CA GLU A 166 -8.34 15.51 -2.84
C GLU A 166 -9.28 15.62 -1.65
N GLN A 167 -10.54 15.97 -1.89
CA GLN A 167 -11.57 15.97 -0.85
C GLN A 167 -12.17 14.58 -0.71
N LEU A 168 -12.25 14.08 0.52
CA LEU A 168 -12.88 12.80 0.82
C LEU A 168 -13.98 13.01 1.86
N ALA A 169 -15.20 12.59 1.52
CA ALA A 169 -16.33 12.68 2.44
C ALA A 169 -16.17 11.69 3.59
N TRP A 170 -16.80 11.98 4.73
CA TRP A 170 -16.75 11.10 5.92
C TRP A 170 -17.19 9.67 5.63
N LYS A 171 -18.25 9.51 4.83
CA LYS A 171 -18.76 8.19 4.42
C LYS A 171 -17.76 7.43 3.55
N GLU A 172 -17.03 8.14 2.69
CA GLU A 172 -16.01 7.54 1.83
C GLU A 172 -14.77 7.16 2.63
N LEU A 173 -14.37 8.00 3.59
CA LEU A 173 -13.31 7.67 4.54
C LEU A 173 -13.68 6.43 5.35
N ASP A 174 -14.89 6.33 5.85
CA ASP A 174 -15.35 5.14 6.57
C ASP A 174 -15.36 3.89 5.67
N ALA A 175 -15.84 4.04 4.44
CA ALA A 175 -15.87 2.96 3.45
C ALA A 175 -14.46 2.46 3.09
N LEU A 176 -13.44 3.32 3.03
CA LEU A 176 -12.06 2.89 2.77
C LEU A 176 -11.53 1.85 3.75
N PHE A 177 -12.04 1.83 4.99
CA PHE A 177 -11.55 0.95 6.06
C PHE A 177 -12.52 -0.17 6.44
N HIS A 178 -13.79 -0.11 5.99
CA HIS A 178 -14.81 -1.07 6.40
C HIS A 178 -15.62 -1.66 5.25
N ALA A 179 -15.56 -1.10 4.04
CA ALA A 179 -16.30 -1.67 2.92
C ALA A 179 -15.67 -2.98 2.44
N ASP A 180 -16.52 -3.85 1.91
CA ASP A 180 -16.08 -5.05 1.21
C ASP A 180 -15.39 -4.66 -0.10
N ILE A 181 -14.27 -5.31 -0.38
CA ILE A 181 -13.56 -5.16 -1.64
C ILE A 181 -13.96 -6.29 -2.57
N ASN A 182 -14.34 -5.94 -3.81
CA ASN A 182 -14.53 -6.94 -4.84
C ASN A 182 -13.16 -7.58 -5.19
N GLN A 183 -12.94 -8.78 -4.67
CA GLN A 183 -11.74 -9.56 -4.93
C GLN A 183 -11.98 -10.48 -6.14
N ARG A 184 -11.08 -10.42 -7.13
CA ARG A 184 -11.05 -11.41 -8.20
C ARG A 184 -10.58 -12.75 -7.63
N GLN A 185 -11.36 -13.80 -7.93
CA GLN A 185 -10.91 -15.18 -7.74
C GLN A 185 -9.82 -15.47 -8.79
N ILE A 186 -8.57 -15.56 -8.33
CA ILE A 186 -7.43 -15.91 -9.18
C ILE A 186 -7.30 -17.44 -9.16
N ILE A 187 -7.68 -18.04 -10.27
CA ILE A 187 -7.64 -19.49 -10.49
C ILE A 187 -6.28 -19.85 -11.07
N GLY A 188 -5.69 -20.94 -10.56
CA GLY A 188 -4.42 -21.49 -11.02
C GLY A 188 -4.40 -21.80 -12.51
N VAL A 189 -3.20 -21.76 -13.09
CA VAL A 189 -2.96 -22.23 -14.46
C VAL A 189 -2.79 -23.75 -14.49
N LYS A 190 -3.32 -24.41 -15.53
CA LYS A 190 -3.03 -25.80 -15.83
C LYS A 190 -1.85 -25.89 -16.79
N ASN A 191 -0.94 -26.83 -16.55
CA ASN A 191 0.09 -27.16 -17.51
C ASN A 191 -0.57 -27.94 -18.66
N GLU A 192 -0.57 -27.35 -19.85
CA GLU A 192 -1.05 -28.01 -21.08
C GLU A 192 0.03 -28.91 -21.72
N SER A 193 1.28 -28.81 -21.25
CA SER A 193 2.37 -29.67 -21.72
C SER A 193 2.23 -31.08 -21.13
N ASP A 194 2.02 -32.06 -22.00
CA ASP A 194 2.02 -33.47 -21.66
C ASP A 194 3.46 -34.03 -21.67
N TYR A 195 4.02 -34.29 -20.48
CA TYR A 195 5.33 -34.95 -20.34
C TYR A 195 5.24 -36.48 -20.35
N THR A 196 4.05 -37.06 -20.55
CA THR A 196 3.84 -38.52 -20.55
C THR A 196 4.07 -39.18 -21.91
N VAL A 197 4.29 -38.39 -22.97
CA VAL A 197 4.61 -38.89 -24.32
C VAL A 197 6.13 -39.06 -24.48
N GLY A 198 6.72 -40.07 -23.83
CA GLY A 198 8.16 -40.32 -23.98
C GLY A 198 8.75 -41.53 -23.26
N GLY A 199 7.93 -42.44 -22.73
CA GLY A 199 8.40 -43.72 -22.19
C GLY A 199 8.13 -44.86 -23.17
N GLU A 200 9.05 -45.10 -24.09
CA GLU A 200 9.31 -46.45 -24.64
C GLU A 200 10.48 -47.07 -23.89
#